data_AF-A0A2P2FYU0-F1
#
_entry.id   AF-A0A2P2FYU0-F1
#
_cell.length_a   1.000
_cell.length_b   1.000
_cell.length_c   1.000
_cell.angle_alpha   90.00
_cell.angle_beta   90.00
_cell.angle_gamma   90.00
#
_symmetry.space_group_name_H-M   'P 1'
#
loop_
_entity.id
_entity.type
_entity.pdbx_description
1 polymer ?
#
loop_
_entity_poly.entity_id
_entity_poly.type
_entity_poly.pdbx_seq_one_letter_code
_entity_poly.pdbx_strand_id
1 'polypeptide(L)'
;MGYEVDPAKLLEVSDELGTIGTGLRSVSGQVAHTVVAQLDFGGDRYQSHGAAYLAASGELATLAVKLVGDIDEVSLLLRESAGVYGETESDFASRLDGLREVGD
;
A
#
# COMPACT_ATOMS: atom_id res chain seq x y z
N MET A 1 -30.44 2.72 0.10
CA MET A 1 -29.64 2.18 1.22
C MET A 1 -28.40 3.05 1.32
N GLY A 2 -28.23 3.78 2.42
CA GLY A 2 -27.00 4.54 2.66
C GLY A 2 -25.94 3.59 3.20
N TYR A 3 -24.74 3.63 2.65
CA TYR A 3 -23.60 2.94 3.25
C TYR A 3 -23.09 3.82 4.38
N GLU A 4 -23.09 3.30 5.60
CA GLU A 4 -22.46 3.96 6.75
C GLU A 4 -20.94 3.76 6.61
N VAL A 5 -20.24 4.83 6.25
CA VAL A 5 -18.79 4.83 6.11
C VAL A 5 -18.21 5.47 7.37
N ASP A 6 -17.38 4.73 8.10
CA ASP A 6 -16.67 5.23 9.29
C ASP A 6 -15.28 5.73 8.88
N PRO A 7 -15.03 7.05 8.88
CA PRO A 7 -13.74 7.63 8.49
C PRO A 7 -12.58 7.19 9.39
N ALA A 8 -12.84 6.94 10.69
CA ALA A 8 -11.81 6.50 11.61
C ALA A 8 -11.32 5.10 11.23
N LYS A 9 -12.24 4.23 10.83
CA LYS A 9 -11.93 2.88 10.34
C LYS A 9 -11.19 2.89 9.01
N LEU A 10 -11.50 3.83 8.10
CA LEU A 10 -10.73 3.98 6.86
C LEU A 10 -9.29 4.42 7.11
N LEU A 11 -9.07 5.32 8.08
CA LEU A 11 -7.74 5.75 8.50
C LEU A 11 -6.96 4.62 9.16
N GLU A 12 -7.59 3.85 10.06
CA GLU A 12 -7.00 2.68 10.70
C GLU A 12 -6.52 1.66 9.66
N VAL A 13 -7.37 1.31 8.69
CA VAL A 13 -7.00 0.37 7.61
C VAL A 13 -5.86 0.94 6.75
N SER A 14 -5.84 2.25 6.48
CA SER A 14 -4.73 2.89 5.76
C SER A 14 -3.40 2.82 6.53
N ASP A 15 -3.42 2.99 7.85
CA ASP A 15 -2.24 2.87 8.71
C ASP A 15 -1.72 1.41 8.75
N GLU A 16 -2.63 0.44 8.83
CA GLU A 16 -2.28 -0.99 8.74
C GLU A 16 -1.63 -1.33 7.40
N LEU A 17 -2.22 -0.86 6.29
CA LEU A 17 -1.67 -1.05 4.95
C LEU A 17 -0.29 -0.39 4.79
N GLY A 18 -0.07 0.80 5.35
CA GLY A 18 1.25 1.44 5.39
C GLY A 18 2.30 0.63 6.14
N THR A 19 1.90 -0.02 7.24
CA THR A 19 2.76 -0.96 8.00
C THR A 19 3.10 -2.19 7.17
N ILE A 20 2.10 -2.79 6.50
CA ILE A 20 2.28 -3.94 5.61
C ILE A 20 3.19 -3.57 4.43
N GLY A 21 2.98 -2.40 3.81
CA GLY A 21 3.80 -1.89 2.71
C GLY A 21 5.27 -1.72 3.11
N THR A 22 5.54 -1.22 4.32
CA THR A 22 6.89 -1.11 4.87
C THR A 22 7.55 -2.48 5.06
N GLY A 23 6.81 -3.46 5.60
CA GLY A 23 7.26 -4.84 5.76
C GLY A 23 7.59 -5.50 4.42
N LEU A 24 6.72 -5.35 3.42
CA LEU A 24 6.92 -5.84 2.06
C LEU A 24 8.15 -5.21 1.39
N ARG A 25 8.36 -3.90 1.56
CA ARG A 25 9.58 -3.21 1.08
C ARG A 25 10.85 -3.83 1.68
N SER A 26 10.83 -4.15 2.97
CA SER A 26 11.96 -4.79 3.66
C SER A 26 12.26 -6.19 3.11
N VAL A 27 11.24 -7.03 2.96
CA VAL A 27 11.38 -8.40 2.41
C VAL A 27 11.84 -8.35 0.94
N SER A 28 11.30 -7.41 0.15
CA SER A 28 11.70 -7.22 -1.25
C SER A 28 13.18 -6.86 -1.36
N GLY A 29 13.66 -5.98 -0.49
CA GLY A 29 15.08 -5.63 -0.40
C GLY A 29 15.96 -6.82 -0.03
N GLN A 30 15.52 -7.67 0.91
CA GLN A 30 16.24 -8.90 1.29
C GLN A 30 16.31 -9.91 0.14
N VAL A 31 15.21 -10.09 -0.61
CA VAL A 31 15.20 -10.92 -1.82
C VAL A 31 16.19 -10.35 -2.82
N ALA A 32 16.07 -9.08 -3.21
CA ALA A 32 17.00 -8.45 -4.17
C ALA A 32 18.47 -8.59 -3.76
N HIS A 33 18.81 -8.45 -2.48
CA HIS A 33 20.18 -8.65 -1.98
C HIS A 33 20.66 -10.11 -2.04
N THR A 34 19.77 -11.06 -1.79
CA THR A 34 20.07 -12.51 -1.91
C THR A 34 20.39 -12.89 -3.36
N VAL A 35 19.88 -12.11 -4.32
CA VAL A 35 19.99 -12.37 -5.77
C VAL A 35 21.30 -11.88 -6.35
N VAL A 36 21.96 -10.92 -5.71
CA VAL A 36 23.28 -10.42 -6.13
C VAL A 36 24.39 -11.46 -5.94
N ALA A 37 24.16 -12.51 -5.15
CA ALA A 37 25.17 -13.52 -4.84
C ALA A 37 24.93 -14.85 -5.57
N GLN A 38 25.52 -15.00 -6.76
CA GLN A 38 26.60 -15.96 -7.05
C GLN A 38 26.80 -16.05 -8.59
N LEU A 39 27.68 -15.18 -9.11
CA LEU A 39 28.13 -15.20 -10.52
C LEU A 39 28.88 -16.48 -10.92
N ASP A 40 29.06 -17.43 -9.99
CA ASP A 40 29.82 -18.66 -10.18
C ASP A 40 29.18 -19.88 -9.50
N PHE A 41 27.84 -19.89 -9.33
CA PHE A 41 27.17 -21.05 -8.72
C PHE A 41 27.32 -22.29 -9.60
N GLY A 42 28.27 -23.16 -9.23
CA GLY A 42 28.49 -24.48 -9.83
C GLY A 42 29.37 -24.51 -11.09
N GLY A 43 29.93 -23.38 -11.54
CA GLY A 43 30.70 -23.30 -12.79
C GLY A 43 29.88 -23.66 -14.04
N ASP A 44 30.55 -23.91 -15.17
CA ASP A 44 29.92 -24.15 -16.49
C ASP A 44 28.80 -25.21 -16.48
N ARG A 45 28.86 -26.19 -15.57
CA ARG A 45 27.88 -27.27 -15.43
C ARG A 45 26.50 -26.79 -14.95
N TYR A 46 26.44 -25.69 -14.19
CA TYR A 46 25.20 -25.18 -13.58
C TYR A 46 24.86 -23.77 -14.06
N GLN A 47 25.55 -23.26 -15.09
CA GLN A 47 25.35 -21.92 -15.64
C GLN A 47 23.89 -21.64 -16.04
N SER A 48 23.19 -22.64 -16.60
CA SER A 48 21.78 -22.55 -16.95
C SER A 48 20.85 -22.47 -15.73
N HIS A 49 21.22 -23.11 -14.62
CA HIS A 49 20.47 -23.07 -13.37
C HIS A 49 20.69 -21.76 -12.63
N GLY A 50 21.93 -21.23 -12.65
CA GLY A 50 22.23 -19.89 -12.17
C GLY A 50 21.46 -18.82 -12.93
N ALA A 51 21.38 -18.92 -14.26
CA ALA A 51 20.58 -18.02 -15.09
C ALA A 51 19.08 -18.10 -14.77
N ALA A 52 18.53 -19.31 -14.62
CA ALA A 52 17.13 -19.51 -14.25
C ALA A 52 16.81 -18.97 -12.84
N TYR A 53 17.72 -19.18 -11.88
CA TYR A 53 17.60 -18.66 -10.52
C TYR A 53 17.62 -17.13 -10.51
N LEU A 54 18.54 -16.51 -11.24
CA LEU A 54 18.61 -15.05 -11.40
C LEU A 54 17.36 -14.49 -12.07
N ALA A 55 16.82 -15.16 -13.10
CA ALA A 55 15.59 -14.75 -13.77
C ALA A 55 14.37 -14.81 -12.83
N ALA A 56 14.11 -15.95 -12.19
CA ALA A 56 13.01 -16.11 -11.24
C ALA A 56 13.09 -15.12 -10.08
N SER A 57 14.30 -14.85 -9.62
CA SER A 57 14.59 -13.86 -8.61
C SER A 57 14.33 -12.41 -9.04
N GLY A 58 14.68 -12.06 -10.27
CA GLY A 58 14.38 -10.75 -10.85
C GLY A 58 12.88 -10.54 -11.06
N GLU A 59 12.17 -11.60 -11.46
CA GLU A 59 10.70 -11.59 -11.53
C GLU A 59 10.07 -11.39 -10.15
N LEU A 60 10.57 -12.09 -9.12
CA LEU A 60 10.10 -11.95 -7.75
C LEU A 60 10.31 -10.51 -7.22
N ALA A 61 11.49 -9.93 -7.45
CA ALA A 61 11.77 -8.55 -7.06
C ALA A 61 10.82 -7.56 -7.77
N THR A 62 10.57 -7.76 -9.06
CA THR A 62 9.64 -6.93 -9.85
C THR A 62 8.21 -7.01 -9.32
N LEU A 63 7.72 -8.22 -9.03
CA LEU A 63 6.38 -8.43 -8.47
C LEU A 63 6.24 -7.80 -7.09
N ALA A 64 7.28 -7.88 -6.26
CA ALA A 64 7.24 -7.33 -4.92
C ALA A 64 7.22 -5.79 -4.93
N VAL A 65 8.00 -5.15 -5.82
CA VAL A 65 7.93 -3.70 -6.06
C VAL A 65 6.53 -3.27 -6.50
N LYS A 66 5.93 -4.01 -7.43
CA LYS A 66 4.56 -3.71 -7.90
C LYS A 66 3.53 -3.80 -6.77
N LEU A 67 3.58 -4.88 -5.98
CA LEU A 67 2.66 -5.08 -4.86
C LEU A 67 2.77 -3.97 -3.82
N VAL A 68 3.97 -3.48 -3.51
CA VAL A 68 4.16 -2.33 -2.64
C VAL A 68 3.50 -1.08 -3.22
N GLY A 69 3.69 -0.82 -4.52
CA GLY A 69 3.05 0.30 -5.21
C GLY A 69 1.52 0.24 -5.14
N ASP A 70 0.94 -0.93 -5.40
CA ASP A 70 -0.52 -1.14 -5.33
C ASP A 70 -1.04 -0.91 -3.90
N ILE A 71 -0.31 -1.33 -2.85
CA ILE A 71 -0.67 -1.09 -1.44
C ILE A 71 -0.59 0.40 -1.07
N ASP A 72 0.45 1.10 -1.53
CA ASP A 72 0.61 2.54 -1.28
C ASP A 72 -0.54 3.32 -1.95
N GLU A 73 -0.95 2.94 -3.17
CA GLU A 73 -2.08 3.54 -3.88
C GLU A 73 -3.41 3.33 -3.14
N VAL A 74 -3.72 2.10 -2.70
CA VAL A 74 -4.92 1.81 -1.91
C VAL A 74 -4.92 2.61 -0.60
N SER A 75 -3.77 2.69 0.08
CA SER A 75 -3.64 3.44 1.33
C SER A 75 -3.94 4.92 1.14
N LEU A 76 -3.52 5.51 0.01
CA LEU A 76 -3.79 6.90 -0.36
C LEU A 76 -5.28 7.14 -0.62
N LEU A 77 -5.92 6.27 -1.41
CA LEU A 77 -7.34 6.35 -1.73
C LEU A 77 -8.23 6.25 -0.47
N LEU A 78 -7.84 5.42 0.50
CA LEU A 78 -8.55 5.32 1.78
C LEU A 78 -8.44 6.62 2.59
N ARG A 79 -7.28 7.28 2.62
CA ARG A 79 -7.11 8.58 3.29
C ARG A 79 -7.89 9.68 2.60
N GLU A 80 -7.86 9.72 1.27
CA GLU A 80 -8.64 10.68 0.49
C GLU A 80 -10.14 10.51 0.75
N SER A 81 -10.62 9.26 0.76
CA SER A 81 -12.02 8.94 1.07
C SER A 81 -12.41 9.38 2.49
N ALA A 82 -11.54 9.16 3.47
CA ALA A 82 -11.76 9.62 4.85
C ALA A 82 -11.78 11.16 4.94
N GLY A 83 -10.91 11.85 4.20
CA GLY A 83 -10.87 13.31 4.12
C GLY A 83 -12.15 13.91 3.53
N VAL A 84 -12.60 13.40 2.38
CA VAL A 84 -13.84 13.84 1.72
C VAL A 84 -15.05 13.63 2.63
N TYR A 85 -15.10 12.52 3.36
CA TYR A 85 -16.18 12.27 4.32
C TYR A 85 -16.15 13.28 5.47
N GLY A 86 -14.96 13.56 6.03
CA GLY A 86 -14.78 14.55 7.09
C GLY A 86 -15.18 15.97 6.68
N GLU A 87 -14.80 16.40 5.47
CA GLU A 87 -15.21 17.70 4.90
C GLU A 87 -16.74 17.77 4.73
N THR A 88 -17.35 16.71 4.22
CA THR A 88 -18.80 16.64 4.00
C THR A 88 -19.60 16.74 5.30
N GLU A 89 -19.17 16.03 6.36
CA GLU A 89 -19.80 16.10 7.68
C GLU A 89 -19.62 17.47 8.35
N SER A 90 -18.42 18.07 8.23
CA SER A 90 -18.15 19.42 8.75
C SER A 90 -19.03 20.49 8.08
N ASP A 91 -19.19 20.41 6.76
CA ASP A 91 -20.07 21.29 5.99
C ASP A 91 -21.54 21.11 6.39
N PHE A 92 -21.97 19.86 6.61
CA PHE A 92 -23.33 19.56 7.06
C PHE A 92 -23.61 20.12 8.47
N ALA A 93 -22.70 19.91 9.42
CA ALA A 93 -22.80 20.45 10.77
C ALA A 93 -22.87 21.98 10.77
N SER A 94 -22.01 22.63 9.99
CA SER A 94 -21.97 24.11 9.86
C SER A 94 -23.28 24.67 9.30
N ARG A 95 -23.89 23.99 8.32
CA ARG A 95 -25.21 24.37 7.77
C ARG A 95 -26.34 24.16 8.76
N LEU A 96 -26.28 23.10 9.57
CA LEU A 96 -27.28 22.81 10.60
C LEU A 96 -27.26 23.87 11.70
N ASP A 97 -26.07 24.27 12.16
CA ASP A 97 -25.91 25.31 13.18
C ASP A 97 -26.39 26.68 12.66
N GLY A 98 -26.06 27.04 11.41
CA GLY A 98 -26.58 28.26 10.79
C GLY A 98 -28.10 28.27 10.62
N LEU A 99 -28.76 27.12 10.46
CA LEU A 99 -30.22 27.02 10.45
C LEU A 99 -30.84 27.14 11.85
N ARG A 100 -30.13 26.71 12.90
CA ARG A 100 -30.57 26.89 14.29
C ARG A 100 -30.51 28.34 14.75
N GLU A 101 -29.46 29.08 14.36
CA GLU A 101 -29.30 30.50 14.71
C GLU A 101 -30.31 31.43 14.02
N VAL A 102 -30.90 31.02 12.88
CA VAL A 102 -31.95 31.78 12.18
C VAL A 102 -33.36 31.48 12.72
N GLY A 103 -33.50 30.42 13.53
CA GLY A 103 -34.76 29.97 14.10
C GLY A 103 -35.13 30.57 15.46
N ASP A 104 -34.19 31.22 16.14
CA ASP A 104 -34.36 31.97 17.40
C ASP A 104 -34.48 33.49 17.15
#